data_AF-X8H6L0-F1
#
_entry.id   AF-X8H6L0-F1
#
_cell.length_a   1.000
_cell.length_b   1.000
_cell.length_c   1.000
_cell.angle_alpha   90.00
_cell.angle_beta   90.00
_cell.angle_gamma   90.00
#
_symmetry.space_group_name_H-M   'P 1'
#
loop_
_entity.id
_entity.type
_entity.pdbx_description
1 polymer ?
#
loop_
_entity_poly.entity_id
_entity_poly.type
_entity_poly.pdbx_seq_one_letter_code
_entity_poly.pdbx_strand_id
1 'polypeptide(L)' 'MARLVRLNEVQYVSEEYDIKRLQDEGFTIEELEPVKDDKKQKSSGKKPDKEPDKEE' A
#
# COMPACT_ATOMS: atom_id res chain seq x y z
N MET A 1 9.05 -3.82 4.14
CA MET A 1 8.32 -4.99 4.63
C MET A 1 8.13 -5.94 3.48
N ALA A 2 8.47 -7.21 3.67
CA ALA A 2 8.24 -8.30 2.74
C ALA A 2 7.09 -9.18 3.28
N ARG A 3 6.26 -9.69 2.37
CA ARG A 3 5.23 -10.67 2.69
C ARG A 3 5.74 -12.04 2.26
N LEU A 4 5.65 -13.01 3.15
CA LEU A 4 6.07 -14.37 2.89
C LEU A 4 4.88 -15.30 3.05
N VAL A 5 4.72 -16.24 2.11
CA VAL A 5 3.55 -17.13 2.05
C VAL A 5 3.96 -18.60 1.96
N ARG A 6 3.28 -19.46 2.72
CA ARG A 6 3.44 -20.92 2.70
C ARG A 6 2.15 -21.64 3.09
N LEU A 7 1.58 -22.46 2.19
CA LEU A 7 0.47 -23.38 2.51
C LEU A 7 -0.65 -22.76 3.39
N ASN A 8 -1.13 -21.57 3.03
CA ASN A 8 -2.10 -20.71 3.76
C ASN A 8 -1.57 -19.89 4.96
N GLU A 9 -0.31 -19.99 5.33
CA GLU A 9 0.34 -19.11 6.30
C GLU A 9 0.94 -17.88 5.62
N VAL A 10 0.77 -16.71 6.24
CA VAL A 10 1.30 -15.42 5.77
C VAL A 10 2.07 -14.75 6.89
N GLN A 11 3.34 -14.42 6.65
CA GLN A 11 4.23 -13.72 7.56
C GLN A 11 4.64 -12.37 6.97
N TYR A 12 4.64 -11.31 7.79
CA TYR A 12 5.11 -9.98 7.40
C TYR A 12 6.38 -9.67 8.18
N VAL A 13 7.48 -9.46 7.47
CA VAL A 13 8.79 -9.22 8.08
C VAL A 13 9.45 -8.00 7.43
N SER A 14 10.27 -7.30 8.21
CA SER A 14 11.03 -6.14 7.72
C SER A 14 12.53 -6.41 7.65
N GLU A 15 13.01 -7.41 8.41
CA GLU A 15 14.42 -7.73 8.54
C GLU A 15 14.86 -8.76 7.49
N GLU A 16 15.95 -8.46 6.78
CA GLU A 16 16.49 -9.35 5.74
C GLU A 16 16.92 -10.72 6.27
N TYR A 17 17.33 -10.79 7.54
CA TYR A 17 17.70 -12.04 8.19
C TYR A 17 16.50 -13.00 8.32
N ASP A 18 15.35 -12.50 8.80
CA ASP A 18 14.13 -13.30 8.92
C ASP A 18 13.58 -13.70 7.56
N ILE A 19 13.70 -12.82 6.55
CA ILE A 19 13.32 -13.15 5.17
C ILE A 19 14.08 -14.39 4.68
N LYS A 20 15.40 -14.43 4.84
CA LYS A 20 16.23 -15.58 4.44
C LYS A 20 15.88 -16.83 5.24
N ARG A 21 15.69 -16.70 6.55
CA ARG A 21 15.34 -17.86 7.40
C ARG A 21 14.00 -18.46 6.96
N LEU A 22 13.00 -17.63 6.72
CA LEU A 22 11.69 -18.07 6.25
C LEU A 22 11.75 -18.67 4.84
N GLN A 23 12.60 -18.15 3.95
CA GLN A 23 12.86 -18.78 2.65
C GLN A 23 13.43 -20.20 2.80
N ASP A 24 14.39 -20.40 3.71
CA ASP A 24 14.96 -21.72 4.03
C ASP A 24 13.90 -22.67 4.63
N GLU A 25 12.98 -22.14 5.43
CA GLU A 25 11.83 -22.89 5.98
C GLU A 25 10.76 -23.25 4.92
N GLY A 26 10.91 -22.73 3.69
CA GLY A 26 10.03 -23.01 2.56
C GLY A 26 8.92 -21.98 2.35
N PHE A 27 9.09 -20.76 2.87
CA PHE A 27 8.23 -19.63 2.50
C PHE A 27 8.68 -18.99 1.19
N THR A 28 7.70 -18.56 0.42
CA THR A 28 7.92 -17.80 -0.81
C THR A 28 7.77 -16.32 -0.53
N ILE A 29 8.75 -15.50 -0.95
CA ILE A 29 8.62 -14.05 -0.89
C ILE A 29 7.62 -13.62 -1.96
N GLU A 30 6.53 -13.02 -1.52
CA GLU A 30 5.66 -12.22 -2.35
C GLU A 30 6.04 -10.77 -2.02
N GLU A 31 6.90 -10.15 -2.83
CA GLU A 31 7.20 -8.72 -2.69
C GLU A 31 5.86 -7.98 -2.81
N LEU A 32 5.30 -7.56 -1.68
CA LEU A 32 4.30 -6.52 -1.69
C LEU A 32 4.97 -5.37 -2.39
N GLU A 33 4.48 -5.02 -3.58
CA GLU A 33 4.81 -3.74 -4.19
C GLU A 33 4.76 -2.74 -3.05
N PRO A 34 5.86 -1.99 -2.80
CA PRO A 34 5.80 -0.95 -1.80
C PRO A 34 4.56 -0.19 -2.17
N VAL A 35 3.61 -0.09 -1.23
CA VAL A 35 2.54 0.87 -1.35
C VAL A 35 3.31 2.16 -1.47
N LYS A 36 3.62 2.56 -2.71
CA LYS A 36 3.84 3.94 -3.07
C LYS A 36 2.58 4.50 -2.50
N ASP A 37 2.72 5.17 -1.35
CA ASP A 37 1.72 6.05 -0.82
C ASP A 37 1.13 6.73 -2.05
N ASP A 38 -0.02 6.23 -2.51
CA ASP A 38 -0.79 6.87 -3.54
C ASP A 38 -1.46 8.01 -2.76
N LYS A 39 -0.63 8.96 -2.33
CA LYS A 39 -0.91 10.37 -2.12
C LYS A 39 -1.33 11.01 -3.45
N LYS A 40 -2.02 10.27 -4.30
CA LYS A 40 -3.06 10.78 -5.16
C LYS A 40 -4.39 10.51 -4.47
N GLN A 41 -4.52 11.09 -3.27
CA GLN A 41 -5.78 11.76 -2.92
C GLN A 41 -6.08 12.64 -4.13
N LYS A 42 -7.02 12.15 -4.96
CA LYS A 42 -7.48 12.79 -6.17
C LYS A 42 -7.92 14.20 -5.74
N SER A 43 -7.06 15.17 -5.98
CA SER A 43 -7.41 16.58 -5.96
C SER A 43 -8.46 16.77 -7.03
N SER A 44 -9.74 16.72 -6.65
CA SER A 44 -10.85 17.17 -7.48
C SER A 44 -12.11 17.38 -6.62
N GLY A 45 -11.96 18.14 -5.54
CA GLY A 45 -13.06 18.80 -4.84
C GLY A 45 -13.01 20.29 -5.15
N LYS A 46 -13.41 20.64 -6.36
CA LYS A 46 -13.43 21.96 -6.99
C LYS A 46 -14.01 23.05 -6.06
N LYS A 47 -13.17 23.98 -5.61
CA LYS A 47 -13.52 25.38 -5.29
C LYS A 47 -12.33 26.22 -5.77
N PRO A 48 -12.51 27.36 -6.45
CA PRO A 48 -13.63 28.29 -6.35
C PRO A 48 -14.23 28.65 -7.71
N ASP A 49 -15.56 28.64 -7.85
CA ASP A 49 -16.20 29.50 -8.85
C ASP A 49 -16.97 30.57 -8.11
N LYS A 50 -16.53 31.79 -8.37
CA LYS A 50 -17.04 33.04 -7.87
C LYS A 50 -17.88 33.57 -9.01
N GLU A 51 -19.20 33.66 -8.84
CA GLU A 51 -19.96 34.88 -9.11
C GLU A 51 -21.46 34.77 -8.74
N PRO A 52 -22.12 35.92 -8.50
CA PRO A 52 -23.41 36.06 -7.83
C PRO A 52 -24.57 36.15 -8.81
N ASP A 53 -25.75 35.67 -8.42
CA ASP A 53 -27.04 36.03 -9.06
C ASP A 53 -28.14 35.66 -8.04
N LYS A 54 -28.71 36.65 -7.33
CA LYS A 54 -29.95 37.37 -7.63
C LYS A 54 -31.23 36.52 -7.50
N GLU A 55 -32.11 37.06 -6.65
CA GLU A 55 -33.58 37.13 -6.80
C GLU A 55 -34.38 35.82 -6.76
N GLU A 56 -35.07 35.57 -5.65
CA GLU A 56 -36.56 35.56 -5.55
C GLU A 56 -37.02 35.69 -4.09
#